data_AF-A0A6B1D7M3-F1
#
_entry.id   AF-A0A6B1D7M3-F1
#
_cell.length_a   1.000
_cell.length_b   1.000
_cell.length_c   1.000
_cell.angle_alpha   90.00
_cell.angle_beta   90.00
_cell.angle_gamma   90.00
#
_symmetry.space_group_name_H-M   'P 1'
#
loop_
_entity.id
_entity.type
_entity.pdbx_description
1 polymer ?
#
loop_
_entity_poly.entity_id
_entity_poly.type
_entity_poly.pdbx_seq_one_letter_code
_entity_poly.pdbx_strand_id
1 'polypeptide(L)'
;MTTTIDCPIWGTGYKAILYKTWMNFRGKLDIDKEDLIISERAGGPYRLTRQAYAAIWRLEEHGKARLTSWLVGQRLLGIAEPIVTDEIVMSFESVRNEQALSVSARAERLLLFIDRQTDRLGAHVPIFANTLAAYAWSESTDWRDVDYLLDFLRDQGWIDSVFWGEGGGQVALTVFGRTQIEGLSSLPNTP
;
A
#
# COMPACT_ATOMS: atom_id res chain seq x y z
N MET A 1 -11.59 -20.17 11.41
CA MET A 1 -11.62 -20.48 9.97
C MET A 1 -11.54 -19.15 9.23
N THR A 2 -10.41 -18.86 8.59
CA THR A 2 -10.24 -17.71 7.70
C THR A 2 -10.70 -18.14 6.31
N THR A 3 -11.74 -17.52 5.79
CA THR A 3 -12.18 -17.71 4.40
C THR A 3 -11.38 -16.74 3.53
N THR A 4 -10.75 -17.23 2.46
CA THR A 4 -10.12 -16.35 1.46
C THR A 4 -11.24 -15.66 0.69
N ILE A 5 -11.24 -14.34 0.70
CA ILE A 5 -12.16 -13.47 -0.05
C ILE A 5 -11.27 -12.58 -0.91
N ASP A 6 -11.83 -11.86 -1.89
CA ASP A 6 -11.12 -10.90 -2.75
C ASP A 6 -11.12 -9.47 -2.20
N CYS A 7 -9.96 -8.82 -2.21
CA CYS A 7 -9.71 -7.55 -1.53
C CYS A 7 -10.70 -6.53 -2.08
N PRO A 8 -11.52 -5.86 -1.25
CA PRO A 8 -12.57 -4.99 -1.79
C PRO A 8 -12.02 -3.91 -2.73
N ILE A 9 -10.83 -3.38 -2.44
CA ILE A 9 -10.17 -2.38 -3.30
C ILE A 9 -9.70 -3.01 -4.61
N TRP A 10 -8.91 -4.08 -4.57
CA TRP A 10 -8.15 -4.55 -5.74
C TRP A 10 -8.65 -5.85 -6.38
N GLY A 11 -9.59 -6.54 -5.76
CA GLY A 11 -10.02 -7.87 -6.18
C GLY A 11 -8.94 -8.95 -6.03
N THR A 12 -7.81 -8.66 -5.39
CA THR A 12 -6.72 -9.62 -5.17
C THR A 12 -7.01 -10.50 -3.95
N GLY A 13 -6.62 -11.78 -4.00
CA GLY A 13 -6.81 -12.69 -2.87
C GLY A 13 -6.17 -12.14 -1.59
N TYR A 14 -6.92 -12.12 -0.49
CA TYR A 14 -6.46 -11.59 0.79
C TYR A 14 -6.95 -12.44 1.96
N LYS A 15 -6.33 -12.25 3.13
CA LYS A 15 -6.79 -12.86 4.38
C LYS A 15 -7.81 -11.92 5.01
N ALA A 16 -9.09 -12.17 4.77
CA ALA A 16 -10.17 -11.51 5.49
C ALA A 16 -10.34 -12.16 6.86
N ILE A 17 -10.27 -11.38 7.93
CA ILE A 17 -10.91 -11.79 9.18
C ILE A 17 -12.31 -11.20 9.13
N LEU A 18 -13.20 -11.88 8.41
CA LEU A 18 -14.62 -11.60 8.56
C LEU A 18 -15.00 -11.99 9.98
N TYR A 19 -15.28 -10.99 10.82
CA TYR A 19 -16.05 -11.27 12.02
C TYR A 19 -17.38 -11.86 11.53
N LYS A 20 -17.70 -13.02 12.07
CA LYS A 20 -18.82 -13.90 11.70
C LYS A 20 -20.18 -13.27 12.09
N THR A 21 -20.41 -12.01 11.74
CA THR A 21 -21.47 -11.18 12.33
C THR A 21 -22.11 -10.26 11.29
N TRP A 22 -22.31 -10.76 10.07
CA TRP A 22 -23.23 -10.14 9.11
C TRP A 22 -24.70 -10.31 9.52
N MET A 23 -24.95 -11.12 10.55
CA MET A 23 -26.23 -11.28 11.20
C MET A 23 -26.03 -11.28 12.71
N ASN A 24 -26.71 -10.39 13.41
CA ASN A 24 -26.93 -10.52 14.85
C ASN A 24 -27.72 -11.83 15.08
N PHE A 25 -27.80 -12.36 16.30
CA PHE A 25 -28.69 -13.49 16.65
C PHE A 25 -30.17 -13.29 16.24
N ARG A 26 -30.56 -12.09 15.78
CA ARG A 26 -31.90 -11.71 15.30
C ARG A 26 -31.99 -11.47 13.79
N GLY A 27 -30.97 -11.79 12.99
CA GLY A 27 -30.98 -11.57 11.53
C GLY A 27 -31.07 -10.10 11.09
N LYS A 28 -30.85 -9.16 12.00
CA LYS A 28 -30.70 -7.74 11.65
C LYS A 28 -29.28 -7.48 11.15
N LEU A 29 -29.19 -6.54 10.22
CA LEU A 29 -27.96 -6.04 9.66
C LEU A 29 -27.34 -5.07 10.64
N ASP A 30 -26.12 -5.32 11.08
CA ASP A 30 -25.36 -4.39 11.93
C ASP A 30 -24.61 -3.42 11.00
N ILE A 31 -25.15 -2.21 10.83
CA ILE A 31 -24.59 -1.19 9.92
C ILE A 31 -23.38 -0.47 10.53
N ASP A 32 -23.19 -0.60 11.85
CA ASP A 32 -22.10 0.07 12.59
C ASP A 32 -20.84 -0.80 12.69
N LYS A 33 -20.83 -1.99 12.08
CA LYS A 33 -19.67 -2.89 12.07
C LYS A 33 -18.75 -2.59 10.91
N GLU A 34 -17.47 -2.51 11.24
CA GLU A 34 -16.36 -2.42 10.30
C GLU A 34 -15.72 -3.80 10.09
N ASP A 35 -15.35 -4.11 8.85
CA ASP A 35 -14.61 -5.31 8.54
C ASP A 35 -13.10 -5.05 8.58
N LEU A 36 -12.38 -5.90 9.31
CA LEU A 36 -10.92 -5.90 9.28
C LEU A 36 -10.42 -6.67 8.06
N ILE A 37 -9.75 -5.94 7.16
CA ILE A 37 -9.20 -6.46 5.92
C ILE A 37 -7.69 -6.41 5.99
N ILE A 38 -7.02 -7.53 5.71
CA ILE A 38 -5.55 -7.61 5.65
C ILE A 38 -5.14 -7.89 4.20
N SER A 39 -4.65 -6.88 3.49
CA SER A 39 -4.25 -6.99 2.08
C SER A 39 -2.91 -6.31 1.83
N GLU A 40 -1.93 -7.06 1.34
CA GLU A 40 -0.62 -6.52 0.92
C GLU A 40 -0.76 -5.50 -0.21
N ARG A 41 -1.67 -5.74 -1.16
CA ARG A 41 -1.95 -4.80 -2.26
C ARG A 41 -2.62 -3.51 -1.77
N ALA A 42 -3.17 -3.48 -0.55
CA ALA A 42 -3.63 -2.26 0.14
C ALA A 42 -2.60 -1.73 1.15
N GLY A 43 -1.37 -2.26 1.12
CA GLY A 43 -0.27 -1.86 1.99
C GLY A 43 -0.37 -2.34 3.45
N GLY A 44 -1.28 -3.26 3.76
CA GLY A 44 -1.45 -3.82 5.11
C GLY A 44 -2.91 -3.88 5.60
N PRO A 45 -3.14 -3.94 6.93
CA PRO A 45 -4.47 -4.03 7.52
C PRO A 45 -5.22 -2.68 7.47
N TYR A 46 -6.52 -2.72 7.22
CA TYR A 46 -7.42 -1.57 7.29
C TYR A 46 -8.82 -2.02 7.71
N ARG A 47 -9.62 -1.07 8.19
CA ARG A 47 -11.03 -1.29 8.53
C ARG A 47 -11.90 -0.67 7.46
N LEU A 48 -12.97 -1.35 7.08
CA LEU A 48 -13.86 -0.90 6.02
C LEU A 48 -15.29 -0.84 6.55
N THR A 49 -15.91 0.33 6.44
CA THR A 49 -17.33 0.50 6.71
C THR A 49 -18.17 -0.15 5.62
N ARG A 50 -19.40 -0.50 5.96
CA ARG A 50 -20.31 -1.15 5.02
C ARG A 50 -20.65 -0.27 3.81
N GLN A 51 -20.83 1.02 4.02
CA GLN A 51 -21.18 1.99 2.98
C GLN A 51 -20.03 2.12 1.98
N ALA A 52 -18.79 2.11 2.47
CA ALA A 52 -17.59 2.20 1.65
C ALA A 52 -17.45 1.03 0.67
N TYR A 53 -17.94 -0.17 0.98
CA TYR A 53 -17.90 -1.31 0.05
C TYR A 53 -18.53 -0.97 -1.31
N ALA A 54 -19.73 -0.39 -1.31
CA ALA A 54 -20.43 -0.06 -2.54
C ALA A 54 -19.73 1.06 -3.32
N ALA A 55 -19.13 2.02 -2.62
CA ALA A 55 -18.38 3.11 -3.21
C ALA A 55 -17.07 2.62 -3.84
N ILE A 56 -16.35 1.69 -3.20
CA ILE A 56 -15.08 1.16 -3.69
C ILE A 56 -15.26 0.43 -5.03
N TRP A 57 -16.37 -0.28 -5.20
CA TRP A 57 -16.69 -0.97 -6.46
C TRP A 57 -16.83 -0.02 -7.65
N ARG A 58 -17.11 1.26 -7.40
CA ARG A 58 -17.22 2.30 -8.43
C ARG A 58 -15.91 3.01 -8.71
N LEU A 59 -14.90 2.86 -7.85
CA LEU A 59 -13.59 3.46 -8.08
C LEU A 59 -12.94 2.84 -9.31
N GLU A 60 -12.50 3.71 -10.22
CA GLU A 60 -11.56 3.34 -11.27
C GLU A 60 -10.19 2.96 -10.68
N GLU A 61 -9.36 2.32 -11.48
CA GLU A 61 -8.06 1.80 -11.05
C GLU A 61 -7.16 2.87 -10.43
N HIS A 62 -7.14 4.08 -11.00
CA HIS A 62 -6.40 5.21 -10.42
C HIS A 62 -6.98 5.69 -9.08
N GLY A 63 -8.30 5.63 -8.90
CA GLY A 63 -8.93 5.93 -7.62
C GLY A 63 -8.54 4.91 -6.53
N LYS A 64 -8.46 3.63 -6.91
CA LYS A 64 -7.98 2.55 -6.04
C LYS A 64 -6.50 2.71 -5.67
N ALA A 65 -5.66 3.13 -6.61
CA ALA A 65 -4.26 3.46 -6.37
C ALA A 65 -4.11 4.59 -5.35
N ARG A 66 -4.83 5.70 -5.54
CA ARG A 66 -4.82 6.84 -4.59
C ARG A 66 -5.33 6.46 -3.21
N LEU A 67 -6.44 5.73 -3.12
CA LEU A 67 -6.95 5.23 -1.83
C LEU A 67 -5.91 4.34 -1.12
N THR A 68 -5.18 3.52 -1.88
CA THR A 68 -4.09 2.70 -1.34
C THR A 68 -2.92 3.54 -0.84
N SER A 69 -2.53 4.56 -1.60
CA SER A 69 -1.54 5.56 -1.20
C SER A 69 -1.93 6.28 0.08
N TRP A 70 -3.20 6.67 0.21
CA TRP A 70 -3.74 7.26 1.43
C TRP A 70 -3.61 6.29 2.61
N LEU A 71 -3.99 5.02 2.44
CA LEU A 71 -3.83 3.98 3.48
C LEU A 71 -2.37 3.82 3.92
N VAL A 72 -1.42 3.79 2.98
CA VAL A 72 0.02 3.74 3.30
C VAL A 72 0.44 5.00 4.07
N GLY A 73 -0.02 6.17 3.63
CA GLY A 73 0.22 7.44 4.32
C GLY A 73 -0.27 7.45 5.77
N GLN A 74 -1.50 7.01 6.02
CA GLN A 74 -2.04 6.90 7.39
C GLN A 74 -1.18 6.00 8.29
N ARG A 75 -0.66 4.88 7.76
CA ARG A 75 0.23 3.98 8.51
C ARG A 75 1.61 4.58 8.75
N LEU A 76 2.13 5.37 7.81
CA LEU A 76 3.36 6.14 8.02
C LEU A 76 3.20 7.17 9.14
N LEU A 77 1.99 7.71 9.33
CA LEU A 77 1.62 8.58 10.45
C LEU A 77 1.32 7.81 11.76
N GLY A 78 1.51 6.49 11.79
CA GLY A 78 1.34 5.66 12.99
C GLY A 78 -0.07 5.09 13.20
N ILE A 79 -1.01 5.31 12.27
CA ILE A 79 -2.35 4.72 12.34
C ILE A 79 -2.31 3.29 11.82
N ALA A 80 -2.27 2.31 12.75
CA ALA A 80 -2.06 0.90 12.40
C ALA A 80 -3.17 0.30 11.52
N GLU A 81 -4.43 0.63 11.79
CA GLU A 81 -5.61 0.11 11.09
C GLU A 81 -6.52 1.28 10.64
N PRO A 82 -6.16 2.00 9.55
CA PRO A 82 -6.97 3.12 9.08
C PRO A 82 -8.40 2.67 8.73
N ILE A 83 -9.38 3.52 9.04
CA ILE A 83 -10.79 3.25 8.75
C ILE A 83 -11.16 3.91 7.43
N VAL A 84 -11.73 3.13 6.51
CA VAL A 84 -12.21 3.57 5.20
C VAL A 84 -13.73 3.73 5.26
N THR A 85 -14.19 4.98 5.20
CA THR A 85 -15.61 5.35 5.11
C THR A 85 -16.02 5.65 3.68
N ASP A 86 -17.32 5.71 3.39
CA ASP A 86 -17.79 6.08 2.07
C ASP A 86 -17.45 7.53 1.72
N GLU A 87 -17.42 8.45 2.70
CA GLU A 87 -16.98 9.82 2.44
C GLU A 87 -15.52 9.89 1.97
N ILE A 88 -14.63 9.09 2.59
CA ILE A 88 -13.24 8.97 2.16
C ILE A 88 -13.17 8.39 0.75
N VAL A 89 -13.95 7.37 0.43
CA VAL A 89 -13.96 6.79 -0.92
C VAL A 89 -14.48 7.80 -1.95
N MET A 90 -15.55 8.52 -1.62
CA MET A 90 -16.14 9.54 -2.48
C MET A 90 -15.21 10.72 -2.73
N SER A 91 -14.29 11.07 -1.82
CA SER A 91 -13.27 12.09 -2.09
C SER A 91 -12.30 11.67 -3.19
N PHE A 92 -12.09 10.37 -3.40
CA PHE A 92 -11.28 9.84 -4.51
C PHE A 92 -12.03 9.70 -5.84
N GLU A 93 -13.37 9.62 -5.79
CA GLU A 93 -14.27 9.56 -6.96
C GLU A 93 -14.58 10.97 -7.51
N SER A 94 -14.87 11.93 -6.64
CA SER A 94 -15.55 13.16 -7.04
C SER A 94 -14.64 14.32 -7.46
N VAL A 95 -13.42 14.46 -6.92
CA VAL A 95 -12.60 15.66 -7.18
C VAL A 95 -11.10 15.39 -7.08
N ARG A 96 -10.37 15.75 -8.15
CA ARG A 96 -9.06 16.43 -8.34
C ARG A 96 -8.08 16.75 -7.17
N ASN A 97 -8.36 16.41 -5.91
CA ASN A 97 -7.65 17.01 -4.76
C ASN A 97 -6.49 16.19 -4.19
N GLU A 98 -6.46 14.88 -4.37
CA GLU A 98 -5.21 14.13 -4.19
C GLU A 98 -4.59 13.92 -5.56
N GLN A 99 -3.68 14.82 -5.93
CA GLN A 99 -2.83 14.60 -7.09
C GLN A 99 -2.12 13.26 -6.91
N ALA A 100 -2.11 12.47 -7.99
CA ALA A 100 -1.26 11.29 -8.03
C ALA A 100 0.16 11.68 -7.59
N LEU A 101 0.81 10.80 -6.84
CA LEU A 101 2.16 11.09 -6.37
C LEU A 101 3.08 11.40 -7.56
N SER A 102 3.96 12.38 -7.37
CA SER A 102 5.03 12.62 -8.33
C SER A 102 5.93 11.38 -8.43
N VAL A 103 6.64 11.22 -9.55
CA VAL A 103 7.59 10.11 -9.73
C VAL A 103 8.59 10.04 -8.58
N SER A 104 9.12 11.18 -8.12
CA SER A 104 10.05 11.24 -6.98
C SER A 104 9.38 10.74 -5.70
N ALA A 105 8.16 11.19 -5.39
CA ALA A 105 7.45 10.75 -4.18
C ALA A 105 7.10 9.25 -4.23
N ARG A 106 6.76 8.71 -5.40
CA ARG A 106 6.55 7.27 -5.60
C ARG A 106 7.85 6.48 -5.39
N ALA A 107 8.97 6.97 -5.91
CA ALA A 107 10.28 6.37 -5.74
C ALA A 107 10.71 6.39 -4.26
N GLU A 108 10.54 7.52 -3.57
CA GLU A 108 10.82 7.65 -2.13
C GLU A 108 9.98 6.70 -1.29
N ARG A 109 8.69 6.53 -1.59
CA ARG A 109 7.86 5.54 -0.90
C ARG A 109 8.32 4.11 -1.18
N LEU A 110 8.71 3.80 -2.41
CA LEU A 110 9.27 2.49 -2.74
C LEU A 110 10.60 2.26 -1.99
N LEU A 111 11.42 3.30 -1.82
CA LEU A 111 12.66 3.24 -1.04
C LEU A 111 12.37 2.96 0.44
N LEU A 112 11.36 3.61 1.04
CA LEU A 112 10.92 3.31 2.41
C LEU A 112 10.41 1.88 2.56
N PHE A 113 9.73 1.35 1.55
CA PHE A 113 9.33 -0.06 1.52
C PHE A 113 10.55 -0.98 1.53
N ILE A 114 11.53 -0.73 0.66
CA ILE A 114 12.79 -1.50 0.60
C ILE A 114 13.49 -1.48 1.96
N ASP A 115 13.60 -0.31 2.58
CA ASP A 115 14.22 -0.15 3.90
C ASP A 115 13.54 -1.01 4.97
N ARG A 116 12.20 -1.03 5.00
CA ARG A 116 11.42 -1.85 5.94
C ARG A 116 11.61 -3.34 5.76
N GLN A 117 12.03 -3.78 4.58
CA GLN A 117 12.36 -5.18 4.30
C GLN A 117 13.87 -5.48 4.48
N THR A 118 14.69 -4.45 4.72
CA THR A 118 16.14 -4.56 4.80
C THR A 118 16.57 -4.78 6.25
N ASP A 119 16.96 -6.00 6.59
CA ASP A 119 17.48 -6.30 7.95
C ASP A 119 18.83 -5.63 8.23
N ARG A 120 19.69 -5.51 7.20
CA ARG A 120 21.03 -4.92 7.28
C ARG A 120 21.42 -4.26 5.97
N LEU A 121 22.22 -3.20 6.02
CA LEU A 121 22.74 -2.54 4.82
C LEU A 121 23.47 -3.53 3.91
N GLY A 122 23.26 -3.39 2.59
CA GLY A 122 23.80 -4.31 1.59
C GLY A 122 23.14 -5.69 1.53
N ALA A 123 22.16 -5.99 2.39
CA ALA A 123 21.35 -7.19 2.20
C ALA A 123 20.44 -7.03 0.97
N HIS A 124 20.30 -8.12 0.23
CA HIS A 124 19.39 -8.19 -0.91
C HIS A 124 17.96 -8.44 -0.42
N VAL A 125 17.04 -7.58 -0.85
CA VAL A 125 15.60 -7.66 -0.59
C VAL A 125 14.91 -8.23 -1.82
N PRO A 126 14.10 -9.32 -1.69
CA PRO A 126 13.33 -9.85 -2.80
C PRO A 126 12.07 -9.01 -3.04
N ILE A 127 12.11 -8.11 -4.03
CA ILE A 127 10.98 -7.20 -4.33
C ILE A 127 9.86 -7.95 -5.03
N PHE A 128 10.20 -8.85 -5.97
CA PHE A 128 9.19 -9.59 -6.74
C PHE A 128 8.45 -10.63 -5.90
N ALA A 129 9.06 -11.13 -4.82
CA ALA A 129 8.35 -11.97 -3.85
C ALA A 129 7.25 -11.18 -3.10
N ASN A 130 7.38 -9.85 -3.03
CA ASN A 130 6.47 -8.93 -2.34
C ASN A 130 5.83 -7.91 -3.29
N THR A 131 5.63 -8.30 -4.55
CA THR A 131 5.21 -7.36 -5.61
C THR A 131 3.93 -6.61 -5.23
N LEU A 132 2.97 -7.27 -4.57
CA LEU A 132 1.72 -6.62 -4.11
C LEU A 132 1.95 -5.48 -3.13
N ALA A 133 2.86 -5.67 -2.18
CA ALA A 133 3.23 -4.61 -1.24
C ALA A 133 4.00 -3.50 -1.96
N ALA A 134 4.93 -3.83 -2.87
CA ALA A 134 5.64 -2.84 -3.67
C ALA A 134 4.67 -1.92 -4.42
N TYR A 135 3.65 -2.49 -5.07
CA TYR A 135 2.58 -1.73 -5.73
C TYR A 135 1.86 -0.75 -4.82
N ALA A 136 1.51 -1.21 -3.62
CA ALA A 136 0.78 -0.40 -2.66
C ALA A 136 1.59 0.82 -2.22
N TRP A 137 2.87 0.62 -1.95
CA TRP A 137 3.78 1.66 -1.48
C TRP A 137 4.09 2.69 -2.57
N SER A 138 4.24 2.25 -3.81
CA SER A 138 4.66 3.12 -4.92
C SER A 138 3.51 3.74 -5.71
N GLU A 139 2.24 3.58 -5.28
CA GLU A 139 1.05 3.96 -6.07
C GLU A 139 1.02 3.31 -7.47
N SER A 140 1.69 2.18 -7.65
CA SER A 140 1.79 1.53 -8.97
C SER A 140 0.61 0.62 -9.23
N THR A 141 0.04 0.70 -10.43
CA THR A 141 -1.02 -0.21 -10.87
C THR A 141 -0.46 -1.55 -11.31
N ASP A 142 0.71 -1.56 -11.96
CA ASP A 142 1.38 -2.76 -12.47
C ASP A 142 2.90 -2.80 -12.22
N TRP A 143 3.54 -3.90 -12.62
CA TRP A 143 4.97 -4.18 -12.39
C TRP A 143 5.92 -3.31 -13.20
N ARG A 144 5.51 -2.82 -14.38
CA ARG A 144 6.38 -1.99 -15.23
C ARG A 144 6.62 -0.64 -14.57
N ASP A 145 5.61 -0.12 -13.89
CA ASP A 145 5.74 1.08 -13.08
C ASP A 145 6.71 0.89 -11.92
N VAL A 146 6.67 -0.27 -11.25
CA VAL A 146 7.63 -0.59 -10.17
C VAL A 146 9.03 -0.73 -10.73
N ASP A 147 9.20 -1.43 -11.85
CA ASP A 147 10.47 -1.62 -12.53
C ASP A 147 11.11 -0.28 -12.92
N TYR A 148 10.33 0.63 -13.51
CA TYR A 148 10.74 1.99 -13.81
C TYR A 148 11.22 2.76 -12.57
N LEU A 149 10.50 2.64 -11.44
CA LEU A 149 10.90 3.29 -10.20
C LEU A 149 12.16 2.67 -9.59
N LEU A 150 12.36 1.35 -9.71
CA LEU A 150 13.60 0.70 -9.30
C LEU A 150 14.79 1.18 -10.14
N ASP A 151 14.63 1.33 -11.45
CA ASP A 151 15.63 1.93 -12.32
C ASP A 151 15.94 3.37 -11.90
N PHE A 152 14.91 4.18 -11.62
CA PHE A 152 15.09 5.54 -11.10
C PHE A 152 15.92 5.56 -9.80
N LEU A 153 15.56 4.71 -8.82
CA LEU A 153 16.28 4.60 -7.54
C LEU A 153 17.75 4.17 -7.72
N ARG A 154 18.00 3.28 -8.67
CA ARG A 154 19.35 2.83 -9.03
C ARG A 154 20.16 3.96 -9.64
N ASP A 155 19.57 4.71 -10.56
CA ASP A 155 20.23 5.84 -11.22
C ASP A 155 20.55 6.99 -10.25
N GLN A 156 19.76 7.14 -9.18
CA GLN A 156 20.08 8.04 -8.05
C GLN A 156 21.16 7.48 -7.09
N GLY A 157 21.58 6.22 -7.27
CA GLY A 157 22.53 5.54 -6.39
C GLY A 157 21.96 5.17 -5.02
N TRP A 158 20.63 5.20 -4.84
CA TRP A 158 19.97 4.90 -3.56
C TRP A 158 19.80 3.39 -3.33
N ILE A 159 19.76 2.62 -4.41
CA ILE A 159 19.83 1.16 -4.38
C ILE A 159 20.92 0.65 -5.32
N ASP A 160 21.46 -0.52 -5.02
CA ASP A 160 22.37 -1.27 -5.88
C ASP A 160 21.63 -2.38 -6.63
N SER A 161 22.21 -2.79 -7.77
CA SER A 161 21.77 -3.72 -8.81
C SER A 161 20.53 -4.57 -8.54
N VAL A 162 19.65 -4.62 -9.56
CA VAL A 162 18.55 -5.59 -9.64
C VAL A 162 19.15 -6.95 -10.06
N PHE A 163 19.40 -7.85 -9.10
CA PHE A 163 19.87 -9.20 -9.43
C PHE A 163 18.69 -10.07 -9.81
N TRP A 164 18.66 -10.54 -11.06
CA TRP A 164 17.67 -11.52 -11.54
C TRP A 164 18.18 -12.93 -11.26
N GLY A 165 17.75 -13.51 -10.13
CA GLY A 165 18.10 -14.86 -9.72
C GLY A 165 16.89 -15.78 -9.55
N GLU A 166 17.15 -17.04 -9.18
CA GLU A 166 16.12 -17.96 -8.68
C GLU A 166 15.50 -17.36 -7.39
N GLY A 167 14.29 -16.80 -7.53
CA GLY A 167 13.63 -16.02 -6.46
C GLY A 167 13.11 -14.64 -6.90
N GLY A 168 13.39 -14.23 -8.14
CA GLY A 168 12.97 -12.95 -8.70
C GLY A 168 14.01 -11.85 -8.50
N GLY A 169 13.73 -10.65 -9.03
CA GLY A 169 14.62 -9.49 -8.90
C GLY A 169 14.83 -9.09 -7.42
N GLN A 170 16.08 -8.94 -7.04
CA GLN A 170 16.48 -8.48 -5.71
C GLN A 170 17.19 -7.14 -5.80
N VAL A 171 17.02 -6.29 -4.79
CA VAL A 171 17.71 -4.99 -4.70
C VAL A 171 18.39 -4.84 -3.35
N ALA A 172 19.48 -4.09 -3.29
CA ALA A 172 20.16 -3.81 -2.02
C ALA A 172 20.14 -2.31 -1.72
N LEU A 173 19.80 -1.93 -0.48
CA LEU A 173 19.85 -0.54 -0.05
C LEU A 173 21.32 -0.07 0.10
N THR A 174 21.67 1.07 -0.51
CA THR A 174 22.99 1.68 -0.36
C THR A 174 23.06 2.58 0.87
N VAL A 175 24.28 3.01 1.24
CA VAL A 175 24.46 4.03 2.28
C VAL A 175 23.78 5.34 1.88
N PHE A 176 23.84 5.75 0.61
CA PHE A 176 23.17 6.95 0.12
C PHE A 176 21.65 6.85 0.21
N GLY A 177 21.08 5.69 -0.14
CA GLY A 177 19.65 5.45 0.04
C GLY A 177 19.23 5.56 1.50
N ARG A 178 20.04 5.03 2.43
CA ARG A 178 19.77 5.15 3.87
C ARG A 178 19.79 6.59 4.35
N THR A 179 20.78 7.39 3.92
CA THR A 179 20.84 8.82 4.24
C THR A 179 19.63 9.58 3.68
N GLN A 180 19.17 9.24 2.48
CA GLN A 180 17.96 9.83 1.91
C GLN A 180 16.73 9.54 2.79
N ILE A 181 16.56 8.29 3.25
CA ILE A 181 15.45 7.89 4.15
C ILE A 181 15.49 8.65 5.49
N GLU A 182 16.68 8.81 6.06
CA GLU A 182 16.86 9.60 7.29
C GLU A 182 16.46 11.06 7.06
N GLY A 183 16.80 11.62 5.89
CA GLY A 183 16.35 12.94 5.44
C GLY A 183 14.82 13.06 5.39
N LEU A 184 14.13 12.07 4.82
CA LEU A 184 12.67 12.03 4.75
C LEU A 184 12.02 12.00 6.13
N SER A 185 12.62 11.28 7.07
CA SER A 185 12.12 11.13 8.46
C SER A 185 12.38 12.37 9.32
N SER A 186 13.32 13.22 8.91
CA SER A 186 13.71 14.44 9.62
C SER A 186 12.87 15.67 9.27
N LEU A 187 12.03 15.59 8.23
CA LEU A 187 11.12 16.66 7.86
C LEU A 187 9.94 16.70 8.85
N PRO A 188 9.59 17.88 9.41
CA PRO A 188 8.41 17.98 10.25
C PRO A 188 7.18 17.54 9.44
N ASN A 189 6.36 16.66 10.04
CA ASN A 189 5.06 16.27 9.50
C ASN A 189 4.28 17.55 9.23
N THR A 190 4.29 17.99 7.97
CA THR A 190 3.57 19.21 7.60
C THR A 190 2.13 18.77 7.37
N PRO A 191 1.16 19.25 8.16
CA PRO A 191 -0.24 18.88 8.01
C PRO A 191 -0.83 19.33 6.67
#